data_AF-G8TUM0-F1
#
_entry.id   AF-G8TUM0-F1
#
_cell.length_a   1.000
_cell.length_b   1.000
_cell.length_c   1.000
_cell.angle_alpha   90.00
_cell.angle_beta   90.00
_cell.angle_gamma   90.00
#
_symmetry.space_group_name_H-M   'P 1'
#
loop_
_entity.id
_entity.type
_entity.pdbx_description
1 polymer ?
#
loop_
_entity_poly.entity_id
_entity_poly.type
_entity_poly.pdbx_seq_one_letter_code
_entity_poly.pdbx_strand_id
1 'polypeptide(L)'
;MGQLVQSYELSKLPDAWRIRLTDVLALLPPCRIVICYGSQWGGIPRMSSDYDVLVIGDQSLTDQKIVELRRSVRTIWLDVDWRWLSIQGARANRLINPTLNWIIQTGCVLGDATLLGEPVPTPILSILGAAQDVMVELEDLQQWDDPWGDDRREYRQLAKRLVVLEQTLSGIADSQKLSEEVQHIMESPDVENLLMRRTEQVIWQARHMTGNAGDRMLESIIHG
;
A
#
# COMPACT_ATOMS: atom_id res chain seq x y z
N MET A 1 -19.62 21.32 -3.47
CA MET A 1 -19.99 19.90 -3.67
C MET A 1 -19.13 19.40 -4.82
N GLY A 2 -18.14 18.53 -4.59
CA GLY A 2 -17.38 17.98 -5.72
C GLY A 2 -18.09 16.77 -6.33
N GLN A 3 -17.55 16.22 -7.42
CA GLN A 3 -18.17 15.13 -8.17
C GLN A 3 -17.83 13.75 -7.58
N LEU A 4 -18.82 12.85 -7.55
CA LEU A 4 -18.63 11.41 -7.27
C LEU A 4 -17.87 10.76 -8.43
N VAL A 5 -17.29 9.57 -8.20
CA VAL A 5 -16.67 8.77 -9.27
C VAL A 5 -17.69 8.53 -10.39
N GLN A 6 -17.35 8.96 -11.61
CA GLN A 6 -18.29 8.95 -12.72
C GLN A 6 -18.10 7.71 -13.60
N SER A 7 -19.18 7.25 -14.25
CA SER A 7 -19.14 6.07 -15.11
C SER A 7 -18.17 6.20 -16.29
N TYR A 8 -17.95 7.42 -16.80
CA TYR A 8 -16.97 7.67 -17.87
C TYR A 8 -15.52 7.50 -17.40
N GLU A 9 -15.25 7.56 -16.10
CA GLU A 9 -13.90 7.31 -15.57
C GLU A 9 -13.63 5.81 -15.54
N LEU A 10 -14.65 5.02 -15.20
CA LEU A 10 -14.58 3.55 -15.22
C LEU A 10 -14.35 3.01 -16.65
N SER A 11 -14.79 3.72 -17.69
CA SER A 11 -14.58 3.29 -19.08
C SER A 11 -13.11 3.37 -19.53
N LYS A 12 -12.25 4.07 -18.78
CA LYS A 12 -10.79 4.12 -19.01
C LYS A 12 -10.08 2.84 -18.58
N LEU A 13 -10.74 2.00 -17.78
CA LEU A 13 -10.16 0.77 -17.27
C LEU A 13 -10.37 -0.40 -18.24
N PRO A 14 -9.45 -1.38 -18.25
CA PRO A 14 -9.67 -2.65 -18.93
C PRO A 14 -10.96 -3.33 -18.46
N ASP A 15 -11.60 -4.10 -19.34
CA ASP A 15 -12.90 -4.72 -19.06
C ASP A 15 -12.92 -5.52 -17.76
N ALA A 16 -11.86 -6.27 -17.47
CA ALA A 16 -11.72 -7.07 -16.24
C ALA A 16 -11.78 -6.23 -14.96
N TRP A 17 -11.17 -5.04 -14.97
CA TRP A 17 -11.23 -4.08 -13.87
C TRP A 17 -12.58 -3.37 -13.83
N ARG A 18 -13.09 -2.93 -14.98
CA ARG A 18 -14.33 -2.17 -15.08
C ARG A 18 -15.53 -2.94 -14.54
N ILE A 19 -15.66 -4.22 -14.88
CA ILE A 19 -16.77 -5.07 -14.41
C ILE A 19 -16.73 -5.19 -12.87
N ARG A 20 -15.58 -5.60 -12.32
CA ARG A 20 -15.40 -5.77 -10.87
C ARG A 20 -15.67 -4.48 -10.10
N LEU A 21 -15.09 -3.37 -10.55
CA LEU A 21 -15.28 -2.09 -9.86
C LEU A 21 -16.70 -1.57 -9.96
N THR A 22 -17.40 -1.80 -11.06
CA THR A 22 -18.81 -1.38 -11.17
C THR A 22 -19.65 -2.05 -10.08
N ASP A 23 -19.48 -3.35 -9.88
CA ASP A 23 -20.21 -4.11 -8.87
C ASP A 23 -19.78 -3.73 -7.45
N VAL A 24 -18.47 -3.57 -7.21
CA VAL A 24 -17.95 -3.13 -5.91
C VAL A 24 -18.52 -1.75 -5.56
N LEU A 25 -18.47 -0.79 -6.48
CA LEU A 25 -18.96 0.57 -6.24
C LEU A 25 -20.48 0.63 -6.07
N ALA A 26 -21.24 -0.28 -6.67
CA ALA A 26 -22.68 -0.38 -6.43
C ALA A 26 -23.03 -0.82 -4.99
N LEU A 27 -22.11 -1.51 -4.30
CA LEU A 27 -22.30 -1.98 -2.92
C LEU A 27 -21.74 -1.00 -1.89
N LEU A 28 -20.77 -0.18 -2.27
CA LEU A 28 -20.12 0.76 -1.37
C LEU A 28 -20.93 2.06 -1.21
N PRO A 29 -20.82 2.74 -0.07
CA PRO A 29 -21.31 4.11 0.06
C PRO A 29 -20.70 5.03 -1.00
N PRO A 30 -21.36 6.16 -1.34
CA PRO A 30 -20.83 7.11 -2.30
C PRO A 30 -19.38 7.49 -2.00
N CYS A 31 -18.52 7.25 -2.97
CA CYS A 31 -17.09 7.55 -2.86
C CYS A 31 -16.67 8.62 -3.88
N ARG A 32 -15.50 9.19 -3.62
CA ARG A 32 -14.96 10.37 -4.29
C ARG A 32 -13.79 10.02 -5.19
N ILE A 33 -12.98 9.07 -4.72
CA ILE A 33 -11.80 8.60 -5.42
C ILE A 33 -11.75 7.08 -5.29
N VAL A 34 -11.33 6.41 -6.36
CA VAL A 34 -10.96 5.00 -6.38
C VAL A 34 -9.55 4.90 -6.95
N ILE A 35 -8.69 4.14 -6.29
CA ILE A 35 -7.33 3.88 -6.75
C ILE A 35 -7.17 2.39 -7.00
N CYS A 36 -6.94 2.01 -8.25
CA CYS A 36 -6.59 0.64 -8.65
C CYS A 36 -5.08 0.49 -8.56
N TYR A 37 -4.58 -0.49 -7.81
CA TYR A 37 -3.14 -0.67 -7.62
C TYR A 37 -2.76 -2.15 -7.55
N GLY A 38 -1.51 -2.42 -7.19
CA GLY A 38 -1.05 -3.78 -6.93
C GLY A 38 -0.67 -4.55 -8.20
N SER A 39 -0.54 -5.87 -8.08
CA SER A 39 0.02 -6.69 -9.15
C SER A 39 -0.83 -6.72 -10.43
N GLN A 40 -2.15 -6.56 -10.30
CA GLN A 40 -3.09 -6.46 -11.43
C GLN A 40 -3.09 -5.06 -12.09
N TRP A 41 -2.37 -4.08 -11.53
CA TRP A 41 -2.25 -2.73 -12.06
C TRP A 41 -0.81 -2.22 -12.06
N GLY A 42 -0.17 -2.28 -13.23
CA GLY A 42 1.21 -1.81 -13.43
C GLY A 42 2.29 -2.72 -12.83
N GLY A 43 1.92 -3.75 -12.06
CA GLY A 43 2.82 -4.80 -11.61
C GLY A 43 2.83 -6.03 -12.50
N ILE A 44 3.41 -7.13 -12.00
CA ILE A 44 3.43 -8.43 -12.68
C ILE A 44 2.39 -9.35 -12.02
N PRO A 45 1.22 -9.57 -12.66
CA PRO A 45 0.17 -10.40 -12.09
C PRO A 45 0.53 -11.89 -12.10
N ARG A 46 0.03 -12.61 -11.11
CA ARG A 46 0.09 -14.08 -11.00
C ARG A 46 -1.31 -14.65 -11.14
N MET A 47 -1.42 -15.96 -11.37
CA MET A 47 -2.72 -16.65 -11.47
C MET A 47 -3.59 -16.46 -10.20
N SER A 48 -2.96 -16.32 -9.04
CA SER A 48 -3.63 -16.08 -7.76
C SER A 48 -3.70 -14.61 -7.35
N SER A 49 -3.36 -13.67 -8.25
CA SER A 49 -3.35 -12.25 -7.93
C SER A 49 -4.77 -11.71 -7.81
N ASP A 50 -5.04 -11.07 -6.67
CA ASP A 50 -6.22 -10.27 -6.41
C ASP A 50 -6.13 -8.88 -7.05
N TYR A 51 -7.29 -8.24 -7.15
CA TYR A 51 -7.50 -6.87 -7.60
C TYR A 51 -7.52 -5.97 -6.37
N ASP A 52 -6.45 -5.22 -6.17
CA ASP A 52 -6.33 -4.29 -5.05
C ASP A 52 -6.99 -2.94 -5.36
N VAL A 53 -7.90 -2.52 -4.47
CA VAL A 53 -8.68 -1.28 -4.61
C VAL A 53 -8.63 -0.45 -3.35
N LEU A 54 -8.21 0.81 -3.45
CA LEU A 54 -8.37 1.79 -2.38
C LEU A 54 -9.53 2.72 -2.72
N VAL A 55 -10.54 2.74 -1.86
CA VAL A 55 -11.74 3.58 -2.02
C VAL A 55 -11.71 4.71 -1.00
N ILE A 56 -11.93 5.93 -1.46
CA ILE A 56 -11.89 7.12 -0.61
C ILE A 56 -13.23 7.86 -0.70
N GLY A 57 -13.91 7.99 0.44
CA GLY A 57 -15.17 8.71 0.55
C GLY A 57 -15.09 9.94 1.44
N ASP A 58 -16.21 10.67 1.57
CA ASP A 58 -16.25 11.89 2.38
C ASP A 58 -16.10 11.60 3.89
N GLN A 59 -16.62 10.46 4.36
CA GLN A 59 -16.66 10.09 5.77
C GLN A 59 -15.96 8.76 6.05
N SER A 60 -15.50 8.59 7.28
CA SER A 60 -14.96 7.31 7.74
C SER A 60 -16.09 6.31 7.94
N LEU A 61 -15.86 5.05 7.59
CA LEU A 61 -16.77 3.96 7.93
C LEU A 61 -16.37 3.34 9.27
N THR A 62 -17.36 2.82 9.99
CA THR A 62 -17.10 2.02 11.19
C THR A 62 -16.56 0.65 10.80
N ASP A 63 -15.76 0.05 11.68
CA ASP A 63 -15.19 -1.29 11.44
C ASP A 63 -16.27 -2.33 11.16
N GLN A 64 -17.39 -2.28 11.89
CA GLN A 64 -18.53 -3.16 11.65
C GLN A 64 -19.06 -3.01 10.21
N LYS A 65 -19.21 -1.77 9.73
CA LYS A 65 -19.70 -1.51 8.37
C LYS A 65 -18.71 -2.00 7.32
N ILE A 66 -17.40 -1.84 7.55
CA ILE A 66 -16.35 -2.35 6.67
C ILE A 66 -16.42 -3.88 6.60
N VAL A 67 -16.56 -4.56 7.73
CA VAL A 67 -16.68 -6.03 7.79
C VAL A 67 -17.93 -6.52 7.04
N GLU A 68 -19.07 -5.86 7.23
CA GLU A 68 -20.31 -6.19 6.51
C GLU A 68 -20.14 -6.03 4.99
N LEU A 69 -19.63 -4.88 4.54
CA LEU A 69 -19.38 -4.62 3.13
C LEU A 69 -18.37 -5.61 2.53
N ARG A 70 -17.32 -5.96 3.28
CA ARG A 70 -16.30 -6.90 2.83
C ARG A 70 -16.89 -8.29 2.62
N ARG A 71 -17.82 -8.72 3.50
CA ARG A 71 -18.57 -9.97 3.31
C ARG A 71 -19.42 -9.90 2.04
N SER A 72 -20.16 -8.82 1.83
CA SER A 72 -20.99 -8.65 0.63
C SER A 72 -20.16 -8.68 -0.66
N VAL A 73 -19.09 -7.90 -0.75
CA VAL A 73 -18.21 -7.88 -1.93
C VAL A 73 -17.62 -9.26 -2.21
N ARG A 74 -17.13 -9.97 -1.18
CA ARG A 74 -16.57 -11.33 -1.34
C ARG A 74 -17.56 -12.37 -1.85
N THR A 75 -18.87 -12.15 -1.72
CA THR A 75 -19.85 -13.08 -2.31
C THR A 75 -19.96 -12.97 -3.83
N ILE A 76 -19.57 -11.82 -4.40
CA ILE A 76 -19.63 -11.57 -5.85
C ILE A 76 -18.24 -11.70 -6.47
N TRP A 77 -17.23 -11.10 -5.83
CA TRP A 77 -15.85 -11.09 -6.29
C TRP A 77 -14.90 -11.53 -5.17
N LEU A 78 -14.54 -12.81 -5.19
CA LEU A 78 -13.60 -13.40 -4.21
C LEU A 78 -12.17 -12.88 -4.37
N ASP A 79 -11.84 -12.38 -5.55
CA ASP A 79 -10.51 -11.92 -5.96
C ASP A 79 -10.34 -10.39 -5.85
N VAL A 80 -11.27 -9.67 -5.22
CA VAL A 80 -11.14 -8.22 -4.99
C VAL A 80 -10.81 -7.96 -3.52
N ASP A 81 -9.62 -7.42 -3.26
CA ASP A 81 -9.30 -6.83 -1.96
C ASP A 81 -9.50 -5.32 -2.01
N TRP A 82 -10.26 -4.80 -1.05
CA TRP A 82 -10.57 -3.37 -1.01
C TRP A 82 -10.42 -2.79 0.38
N ARG A 83 -10.04 -1.52 0.40
CA ARG A 83 -9.83 -0.71 1.61
C ARG A 83 -10.60 0.60 1.51
N TRP A 84 -11.08 1.09 2.66
CA TRP A 84 -11.77 2.39 2.75
C TRP A 84 -10.94 3.40 3.53
N LEU A 85 -10.88 4.63 3.04
CA LEU A 85 -10.45 5.79 3.80
C LEU A 85 -11.46 6.94 3.63
N SER A 86 -11.57 7.79 4.64
CA SER A 86 -12.15 9.13 4.41
C SER A 86 -11.13 10.03 3.72
N ILE A 87 -11.57 11.12 3.08
CA ILE A 87 -10.64 12.12 2.52
C ILE A 87 -9.69 12.63 3.60
N GLN A 88 -10.21 12.96 4.79
CA GLN A 88 -9.39 13.39 5.92
C GLN A 88 -8.40 12.30 6.34
N GLY A 89 -8.86 11.05 6.44
CA GLY A 89 -8.02 9.91 6.78
C GLY A 89 -6.93 9.67 5.72
N ALA A 90 -7.25 9.78 4.44
CA ALA A 90 -6.28 9.64 3.35
C ALA A 90 -5.21 10.73 3.40
N ARG A 91 -5.61 12.01 3.58
CA ARG A 91 -4.68 13.12 3.74
C ARG A 91 -3.74 12.93 4.92
N ALA A 92 -4.27 12.52 6.07
CA ALA A 92 -3.45 12.28 7.26
C ALA A 92 -2.51 11.08 7.07
N ASN A 93 -3.02 9.96 6.54
CA ASN A 93 -2.20 8.75 6.33
C ASN A 93 -1.08 8.99 5.32
N ARG A 94 -1.29 9.82 4.29
CA ARG A 94 -0.23 10.19 3.34
C ARG A 94 0.99 10.81 4.03
N LEU A 95 0.82 11.48 5.17
CA LEU A 95 1.94 12.07 5.91
C LEU A 95 2.75 11.07 6.71
N ILE A 96 2.22 9.85 6.93
CA ILE A 96 2.80 8.88 7.88
C ILE A 96 2.86 7.45 7.35
N ASN A 97 2.32 7.20 6.15
CA ASN A 97 2.21 5.86 5.57
C ASN A 97 2.92 5.85 4.20
N PRO A 98 4.18 5.38 4.16
CA PRO A 98 4.96 5.29 2.93
C PRO A 98 4.25 4.48 1.84
N THR A 99 3.60 3.38 2.22
CA THR A 99 2.86 2.49 1.31
C THR A 99 1.68 3.20 0.66
N LEU A 100 0.93 4.00 1.42
CA LEU A 100 -0.18 4.78 0.85
C LEU A 100 0.31 5.82 -0.17
N ASN A 101 1.42 6.51 0.13
CA ASN A 101 2.02 7.44 -0.82
C ASN A 101 2.44 6.74 -2.11
N TRP A 102 3.10 5.59 -1.98
CA TRP A 102 3.51 4.78 -3.12
C TRP A 102 2.30 4.32 -3.95
N ILE A 103 1.23 3.84 -3.32
CA ILE A 103 -0.02 3.42 -3.99
C ILE A 103 -0.64 4.57 -4.79
N ILE A 104 -0.67 5.78 -4.23
CA ILE A 104 -1.24 6.96 -4.91
C ILE A 104 -0.38 7.37 -6.13
N GLN A 105 0.93 7.17 -6.06
CA GLN A 105 1.85 7.51 -7.14
C GLN A 105 1.84 6.48 -8.28
N THR A 106 1.61 5.20 -7.99
CA THR A 106 1.64 4.13 -9.01
C THR A 106 0.28 3.67 -9.50
N GLY A 107 -0.78 3.92 -8.73
CA GLY A 107 -2.13 3.44 -9.02
C GLY A 107 -2.87 4.24 -10.10
N CYS A 108 -3.91 3.62 -10.68
CA CYS A 108 -4.90 4.34 -11.48
C CYS A 108 -5.84 5.12 -10.57
N VAL A 109 -5.81 6.44 -10.62
CA VAL A 109 -6.74 7.28 -9.84
C VAL A 109 -7.97 7.60 -10.70
N LEU A 110 -9.14 7.21 -10.21
CA LEU A 110 -10.46 7.55 -10.74
C LEU A 110 -11.13 8.55 -9.80
N GLY A 111 -11.74 9.60 -10.32
CA GLY A 111 -12.37 10.66 -9.54
C GLY A 111 -11.49 11.89 -9.33
N ASP A 112 -11.88 12.74 -8.37
CA ASP A 112 -11.24 14.03 -8.14
C ASP A 112 -10.01 13.92 -7.23
N ALA A 113 -8.84 13.68 -7.84
CA ALA A 113 -7.56 13.57 -7.15
C ALA A 113 -7.17 14.84 -6.38
N THR A 114 -7.69 16.03 -6.74
CA THR A 114 -7.37 17.29 -6.06
C THR A 114 -7.84 17.29 -4.60
N LEU A 115 -8.82 16.42 -4.27
CA LEU A 115 -9.29 16.22 -2.90
C LEU A 115 -8.22 15.61 -2.00
N LEU A 116 -7.16 15.00 -2.53
CA LEU A 116 -6.04 14.52 -1.72
C LEU A 116 -5.09 15.64 -1.30
N GLY A 117 -5.21 16.83 -1.88
CA GLY A 117 -4.32 17.96 -1.63
C GLY A 117 -2.98 17.83 -2.36
N GLU A 118 -2.06 18.72 -2.04
CA GLU A 118 -0.73 18.79 -2.67
C GLU A 118 0.08 17.50 -2.48
N PRO A 119 1.10 17.26 -3.32
CA PRO A 119 2.10 16.24 -3.06
C PRO A 119 2.70 16.42 -1.67
N VAL A 120 2.77 15.32 -0.92
CA VAL A 120 3.36 15.32 0.42
C VAL A 120 4.84 14.92 0.33
N PRO A 121 5.70 15.47 1.20
CA PRO A 121 7.09 15.03 1.28
C PRO A 121 7.21 13.58 1.77
N THR A 122 8.34 12.93 1.46
CA THR A 122 8.66 11.57 1.92
C THR A 122 8.65 11.49 3.45
N PRO A 123 7.86 10.61 4.07
CA PRO A 123 7.71 10.52 5.53
C PRO A 123 8.87 9.71 6.15
N ILE A 124 10.01 10.35 6.38
CA ILE A 124 11.28 9.71 6.76
C ILE A 124 11.16 8.93 8.07
N LEU A 125 10.50 9.48 9.09
CA LEU A 125 10.37 8.81 10.38
C LEU A 125 9.46 7.58 10.30
N SER A 126 8.40 7.66 9.49
CA SER A 126 7.54 6.51 9.24
C SER A 126 8.24 5.41 8.45
N ILE A 127 9.13 5.78 7.52
CA ILE A 127 10.00 4.82 6.83
C ILE A 127 10.95 4.16 7.82
N LEU A 128 11.59 4.93 8.70
CA LEU A 128 12.48 4.41 9.73
C LEU A 128 11.75 3.40 10.64
N GLY A 129 10.58 3.77 11.17
CA GLY A 129 9.77 2.88 12.00
C GLY A 129 9.36 1.62 11.26
N ALA A 130 8.84 1.75 10.02
CA ALA A 130 8.43 0.60 9.23
C ALA A 130 9.60 -0.33 8.85
N ALA A 131 10.81 0.21 8.67
CA ALA A 131 12.01 -0.59 8.43
C ALA A 131 12.49 -1.30 9.71
N GLN A 132 12.37 -0.66 10.87
CA GLN A 132 12.63 -1.30 12.16
C GLN A 132 11.65 -2.44 12.41
N ASP A 133 10.36 -2.25 12.12
CA ASP A 133 9.36 -3.32 12.21
C ASP A 133 9.70 -4.50 11.30
N VAL A 134 10.15 -4.25 10.06
CA VAL A 134 10.62 -5.30 9.15
C VAL A 134 11.82 -6.05 9.75
N MET A 135 12.75 -5.36 10.41
CA MET A 135 13.89 -6.02 11.06
C MET A 135 13.44 -6.95 12.19
N VAL A 136 12.54 -6.48 13.06
CA VAL A 136 12.00 -7.28 14.16
C VAL A 136 11.27 -8.51 13.63
N GLU A 137 10.41 -8.34 12.62
CA GLU A 137 9.68 -9.46 12.00
C GLU A 137 10.63 -10.47 11.33
N LEU A 138 11.76 -10.03 10.77
CA LEU A 138 12.80 -10.93 10.23
C LEU A 138 13.52 -11.71 11.35
N GLU A 139 13.87 -11.04 12.45
CA GLU A 139 14.51 -11.67 13.61
C GLU A 139 13.58 -12.69 14.30
N ASP A 140 12.28 -12.44 14.31
CA ASP A 140 11.27 -13.38 14.82
C ASP A 140 11.15 -14.62 13.91
N LEU A 141 11.12 -14.42 12.59
CA LEU A 141 11.10 -15.50 11.59
C LEU A 141 12.34 -16.41 11.68
N GLN A 142 13.51 -15.84 12.00
CA GLN A 142 14.75 -16.61 12.21
C GLN A 142 14.68 -17.55 13.42
N GLN A 143 13.90 -17.17 14.44
CA GLN A 143 13.81 -17.91 15.70
C GLN A 143 12.72 -18.99 15.67
N TRP A 144 11.79 -18.89 14.73
CA TRP A 144 10.75 -19.88 14.50
C TRP A 144 11.20 -20.90 13.44
N ASP A 145 11.68 -22.06 13.91
CA ASP A 145 11.66 -23.27 13.10
C ASP A 145 10.18 -23.69 12.94
N ASP A 146 9.47 -23.21 11.91
CA ASP A 146 8.12 -23.68 11.60
C ASP A 146 8.18 -24.97 10.75
N PRO A 147 7.87 -26.16 11.31
CA PRO A 147 7.84 -27.40 10.56
C PRO A 147 6.63 -27.50 9.59
N TRP A 148 5.71 -26.52 9.59
CA TRP A 148 4.50 -26.50 8.75
C TRP A 148 4.51 -25.46 7.62
N GLY A 149 5.53 -24.59 7.57
CA GLY A 149 6.06 -23.93 6.37
C GLY A 149 5.11 -22.99 5.60
N ASP A 150 4.89 -21.78 6.11
CA ASP A 150 4.42 -20.62 5.31
C ASP A 150 5.46 -19.46 5.24
N ASP A 151 6.70 -19.68 5.69
CA ASP A 151 7.76 -18.64 5.77
C ASP A 151 8.00 -17.91 4.45
N ARG A 152 7.89 -18.62 3.31
CA ARG A 152 8.05 -18.02 1.98
C ARG A 152 7.02 -16.94 1.68
N ARG A 153 5.83 -17.02 2.28
CA ARG A 153 4.80 -15.99 2.17
C ARG A 153 5.15 -14.79 3.04
N GLU A 154 5.63 -15.01 4.25
CA GLU A 154 6.02 -13.96 5.19
C GLU A 154 7.24 -13.18 4.66
N TYR A 155 8.30 -13.87 4.24
CA TYR A 155 9.45 -13.25 3.58
C TYR A 155 9.05 -12.44 2.34
N ARG A 156 8.06 -12.91 1.57
CA ARG A 156 7.55 -12.16 0.41
C ARG A 156 6.80 -10.90 0.83
N GLN A 157 6.06 -10.90 1.94
CA GLN A 157 5.40 -9.71 2.46
C GLN A 157 6.41 -8.69 2.98
N LEU A 158 7.44 -9.16 3.70
CA LEU A 158 8.56 -8.34 4.15
C LEU A 158 9.35 -7.75 2.98
N ALA A 159 9.65 -8.56 1.95
CA ALA A 159 10.28 -8.09 0.72
C ALA A 159 9.45 -7.00 0.02
N LYS A 160 8.13 -7.18 -0.10
CA LYS A 160 7.24 -6.16 -0.67
C LYS A 160 7.30 -4.85 0.12
N ARG A 161 7.18 -4.93 1.45
CA ARG A 161 7.28 -3.75 2.34
C ARG A 161 8.61 -3.05 2.15
N LEU A 162 9.71 -3.80 2.23
CA LEU A 162 11.06 -3.27 2.12
C LEU A 162 11.32 -2.55 0.80
N VAL A 163 10.95 -3.16 -0.33
CA VAL A 163 11.14 -2.54 -1.65
C VAL A 163 10.28 -1.27 -1.80
N VAL A 164 9.08 -1.24 -1.23
CA VAL A 164 8.27 -0.02 -1.18
C VAL A 164 8.98 1.08 -0.37
N LEU A 165 9.58 0.74 0.78
CA LEU A 165 10.34 1.71 1.57
C LEU A 165 11.56 2.26 0.81
N GLU A 166 12.33 1.41 0.15
CA GLU A 166 13.48 1.81 -0.69
C GLU A 166 13.06 2.73 -1.86
N GLN A 167 11.98 2.37 -2.55
CA GLN A 167 11.42 3.18 -3.63
C GLN A 167 10.97 4.55 -3.10
N THR A 168 10.27 4.56 -1.97
CA THR A 168 9.79 5.81 -1.34
C THR A 168 10.96 6.71 -0.90
N LEU A 169 12.05 6.14 -0.36
CA LEU A 169 13.27 6.89 -0.02
C LEU A 169 13.99 7.46 -1.24
N SER A 170 14.03 6.69 -2.33
CA SER A 170 14.66 7.12 -3.58
C SER A 170 13.81 8.08 -4.41
N GLY A 171 12.59 8.38 -3.98
CA GLY A 171 11.65 9.24 -4.72
C GLY A 171 11.17 8.60 -6.03
N ILE A 172 11.25 7.28 -6.13
CA ILE A 172 10.82 6.48 -7.28
C ILE A 172 9.55 5.73 -6.88
N ALA A 173 8.59 5.60 -7.80
CA ALA A 173 7.41 4.77 -7.59
C ALA A 173 7.09 4.00 -8.86
N ASP A 174 7.38 2.70 -8.86
CA ASP A 174 7.24 1.83 -10.03
C ASP A 174 6.78 0.42 -9.60
N SER A 175 5.55 0.08 -9.99
CA SER A 175 4.89 -1.20 -9.69
C SER A 175 5.55 -2.40 -10.38
N GLN A 176 6.11 -2.21 -11.58
CA GLN A 176 6.76 -3.29 -12.31
C GLN A 176 8.11 -3.58 -11.67
N LYS A 177 8.90 -2.54 -11.39
CA LYS A 177 10.17 -2.66 -10.67
C LYS A 177 9.98 -3.27 -9.29
N LEU A 178 8.92 -2.91 -8.56
CA LEU A 178 8.57 -3.56 -7.29
C LEU A 178 8.40 -5.09 -7.48
N SER A 179 7.67 -5.49 -8.52
CA SER A 179 7.38 -6.91 -8.76
C SER A 179 8.65 -7.69 -9.13
N GLU A 180 9.51 -7.11 -9.96
CA GLU A 180 10.78 -7.68 -10.40
C GLU A 180 11.76 -7.81 -9.22
N GLU A 181 11.92 -6.77 -8.41
CA GLU A 181 12.78 -6.78 -7.22
C GLU A 181 12.33 -7.80 -6.18
N VAL A 182 11.02 -7.87 -5.90
CA VAL A 182 10.48 -8.89 -4.99
C VAL A 182 10.72 -10.29 -5.53
N GLN A 183 10.60 -10.51 -6.85
CA GLN A 183 10.94 -11.80 -7.43
C GLN A 183 12.42 -12.13 -7.25
N HIS A 184 13.31 -11.17 -7.56
CA HIS A 184 14.75 -11.33 -7.43
C HIS A 184 15.17 -11.67 -5.99
N ILE A 185 14.61 -10.97 -5.00
CA ILE A 185 14.85 -11.26 -3.58
C ILE A 185 14.44 -12.69 -3.25
N MET A 186 13.26 -13.13 -3.69
CA MET A 186 12.72 -14.45 -3.37
C MET A 186 13.42 -15.60 -4.10
N GLU A 187 14.21 -15.30 -5.14
CA GLU A 187 15.06 -16.27 -5.84
C GLU A 187 16.45 -16.41 -5.17
N SER A 188 16.78 -15.52 -4.21
CA SER A 188 18.02 -15.61 -3.46
C SER A 188 18.09 -16.92 -2.66
N PRO A 189 19.23 -17.64 -2.70
CA PRO A 189 19.43 -18.82 -1.85
C PRO A 189 19.54 -18.45 -0.36
N ASP A 190 19.73 -17.16 -0.06
CA ASP A 190 19.87 -16.60 1.27
C ASP A 190 18.98 -15.33 1.37
N VAL A 191 17.67 -15.56 1.27
CA VAL A 191 16.66 -14.49 1.25
C VAL A 191 16.67 -13.68 2.54
N GLU A 192 16.90 -14.34 3.66
CA GLU A 192 16.92 -13.79 5.01
C GLU A 192 18.04 -12.76 5.19
N ASN A 193 19.30 -13.15 4.99
CA ASN A 193 20.42 -12.22 5.12
C ASN A 193 20.40 -11.12 4.05
N LEU A 194 19.78 -11.39 2.88
CA LEU A 194 19.55 -10.35 1.88
C LEU A 194 18.55 -9.29 2.40
N LEU A 195 17.42 -9.73 2.96
CA LEU A 195 16.40 -8.84 3.53
C LEU A 195 16.93 -8.05 4.72
N MET A 196 17.70 -8.68 5.63
CA MET A 196 18.32 -7.97 6.75
C MET A 196 19.26 -6.86 6.25
N ARG A 197 20.21 -7.19 5.36
CA ARG A 197 21.17 -6.20 4.82
C ARG A 197 20.48 -5.04 4.11
N ARG A 198 19.45 -5.32 3.31
CA ARG A 198 18.67 -4.26 2.64
C ARG A 198 17.89 -3.41 3.66
N THR A 199 17.34 -4.04 4.70
CA THR A 199 16.65 -3.32 5.80
C THR A 199 17.61 -2.40 6.56
N GLU A 200 18.81 -2.87 6.90
CA GLU A 200 19.86 -2.04 7.50
C GLU A 200 20.23 -0.84 6.62
N GLN A 201 20.31 -1.04 5.30
CA GLN A 201 20.57 0.04 4.35
C GLN A 201 19.46 1.08 4.34
N VAL A 202 18.19 0.67 4.36
CA VAL A 202 17.04 1.57 4.46
C VAL A 202 17.08 2.37 5.76
N ILE A 203 17.33 1.70 6.90
CA ILE A 203 17.46 2.35 8.21
C ILE A 203 18.60 3.36 8.19
N TRP A 204 19.76 2.98 7.65
CA TRP A 204 20.91 3.86 7.54
C TRP A 204 20.60 5.07 6.67
N GLN A 205 20.03 4.89 5.47
CA GLN A 205 19.67 5.99 4.58
C GLN A 205 18.66 6.95 5.24
N ALA A 206 17.58 6.42 5.82
CA ALA A 206 16.56 7.22 6.48
C ALA A 206 17.13 8.10 7.61
N ARG A 207 18.06 7.57 8.42
CA ARG A 207 18.74 8.32 9.49
C ARG A 207 19.58 9.49 8.99
N HIS A 208 20.06 9.44 7.75
CA HIS A 208 20.91 10.48 7.16
C HIS A 208 20.14 11.43 6.25
N MET A 209 18.81 11.30 6.15
CA MET A 209 17.94 12.22 5.44
C MET A 209 17.37 13.29 6.38
N THR A 210 17.17 14.50 5.87
CA THR A 210 16.52 15.58 6.63
C THR A 210 15.01 15.36 6.69
N GLY A 211 14.45 15.23 7.89
CA GLY A 211 13.01 15.11 8.12
C GLY A 211 12.22 16.34 7.65
N ASN A 212 11.03 16.12 7.12
CA ASN A 212 10.11 17.16 6.70
C ASN A 212 9.28 17.75 7.87
N ALA A 213 8.32 18.64 7.62
CA ALA A 213 7.49 19.22 8.68
C ALA A 213 6.58 18.19 9.40
N GLY A 214 6.08 17.18 8.70
CA GLY A 214 5.37 16.04 9.27
C GLY A 214 6.28 15.14 10.09
N ASP A 215 7.53 14.93 9.65
CA ASP A 215 8.53 14.24 10.45
C ASP A 215 8.83 15.02 11.74
N ARG A 216 9.04 16.34 11.66
CA ARG A 216 9.23 17.17 12.85
C ARG A 216 8.05 17.14 13.82
N MET A 217 6.83 17.08 13.29
CA MET A 217 5.63 16.89 14.11
C MET A 217 5.61 15.52 14.79
N LEU A 218 5.91 14.44 14.06
CA LEU A 218 6.04 13.09 14.63
C LEU A 218 7.15 13.03 15.68
N GLU A 219 8.32 13.60 15.41
CA GLU A 219 9.43 13.74 16.36
C GLU A 219 8.98 14.45 17.63
N SER A 220 8.25 15.57 17.53
CA SER A 220 7.72 16.28 18.72
C SER A 220 6.70 15.45 19.50
N ILE A 221 5.90 14.62 18.83
CA ILE A 221 4.95 13.72 19.52
C ILE A 221 5.69 12.59 20.24
N ILE A 222 6.74 12.05 19.62
CA ILE A 222 7.54 10.94 20.17
C ILE A 222 8.43 11.41 21.32
N HIS A 223 8.99 12.61 21.23
CA HIS A 223 10.01 13.10 22.17
C HIS A 223 9.51 14.15 23.19
N GLY A 224 8.29 14.68 23.04
CA GLY A 224 7.68 15.66 23.95
C GLY A 224 8.21 17.08 23.76
#